data_AF-A0A8J8KAF0-F1
#
_entry.id   AF-A0A8J8KAF0-F1
#
_cell.length_a   1.000
_cell.length_b   1.000
_cell.length_c   1.000
_cell.angle_alpha   90.00
_cell.angle_beta   90.00
_cell.angle_gamma   90.00
#
_symmetry.space_group_name_H-M   'P 1'
#
loop_
_entity.id
_entity.type
_entity.pdbx_description
1 polymer ?
#
loop_
_entity_poly.entity_id
_entity_poly.type
_entity_poly.pdbx_seq_one_letter_code
_entity_poly.pdbx_strand_id
1 'polypeptide(L)'
;MKNIIILLAFLSVFSCKKAQSDSENLITSKEIIVNKEWNGDSIISNLNFINTINSSCKLNGTYFERSEKQVVKDYAKCALSKIMFDYSKLDSIKSDVLIGKQASFAIFIKKTIPLNKGEADLYSQTTLYVKNEKSVSDSLIIHQSLNFSEALTVLTRYYYIDHDKIYLLDIAEDESGSSVKKWEEYRINFKTGKIKLIKEKKFVDEVNPSTISQSDDNYWKGVYYFEATNRDDAKTIFDITINSLEDILVKINDDDAKETYLNIKAEKINPDKIKIKYDSSENEMGIIYIEKSGYNYFISGNPIYFINPGTNEGELVKKKLPN
;
A
#
# COMPACT_ATOMS: atom_id res chain seq x y z
N MET A 1 -54.12 30.08 63.63
CA MET A 1 -53.30 29.36 62.62
C MET A 1 -54.00 29.34 61.26
N LYS A 2 -54.20 30.51 60.63
CA LYS A 2 -54.71 30.62 59.24
C LYS A 2 -53.93 31.63 58.40
N ASN A 3 -53.13 32.51 59.03
CA ASN A 3 -52.41 33.58 58.34
C ASN A 3 -50.94 33.25 58.01
N ILE A 4 -50.44 32.07 58.38
CA ILE A 4 -49.04 31.66 58.08
C ILE A 4 -48.94 30.90 56.75
N ILE A 5 -50.04 30.30 56.27
CA ILE A 5 -50.05 29.50 55.03
C ILE A 5 -50.06 30.39 53.78
N ILE A 6 -50.53 31.64 53.88
CA ILE A 6 -50.61 32.56 52.74
C ILE A 6 -49.23 33.18 52.40
N LEU A 7 -48.31 33.24 53.37
CA LEU A 7 -46.97 33.81 53.15
C LEU A 7 -46.02 32.86 52.39
N LEU A 8 -46.26 31.55 52.45
CA LEU A 8 -45.46 30.53 51.75
C LEU A 8 -45.86 30.32 50.29
N ALA A 9 -47.06 30.76 49.89
CA ALA A 9 -47.51 30.69 48.49
C ALA A 9 -46.98 31.82 47.60
N PHE A 10 -46.51 32.94 48.19
CA PHE A 10 -45.98 34.07 47.43
C PHE A 10 -44.47 34.00 47.15
N LEU A 11 -43.74 33.12 47.82
CA LEU A 11 -42.29 32.95 47.64
C LEU A 11 -41.90 31.98 46.50
N SER A 12 -42.86 31.28 45.88
CA SER A 12 -42.59 30.34 44.78
C SER A 12 -42.65 30.95 43.38
N VAL A 13 -43.04 32.22 43.21
CA VAL A 13 -43.23 32.85 41.88
C VAL A 13 -42.04 33.72 41.43
N PHE A 14 -40.99 33.87 42.26
CA PHE A 14 -39.81 34.69 41.91
C PHE A 14 -38.53 33.90 41.56
N SER A 15 -38.63 32.60 41.29
CA SER A 15 -37.50 31.83 40.74
C SER A 15 -37.63 31.65 39.22
N CYS A 16 -37.84 32.74 38.51
CA CYS A 16 -37.52 32.81 37.09
C CYS A 16 -36.03 33.15 37.00
N LYS A 17 -35.17 32.13 37.09
CA LYS A 17 -33.82 32.24 36.54
C LYS A 17 -34.02 32.59 35.08
N LYS A 18 -33.80 33.86 34.74
CA LYS A 18 -33.55 34.30 33.38
C LYS A 18 -32.44 33.37 32.90
N ALA A 19 -32.81 32.42 32.04
CA ALA A 19 -31.85 31.71 31.23
C ALA A 19 -31.14 32.83 30.48
N GLN A 20 -29.96 33.17 30.99
CA GLN A 20 -28.97 33.86 30.21
C GLN A 20 -28.78 32.90 29.06
N SER A 21 -29.43 33.21 27.93
CA SER A 21 -28.97 32.74 26.66
C SER A 21 -27.53 33.22 26.65
N ASP A 22 -26.62 32.32 27.00
CA ASP A 22 -25.28 32.34 26.49
C ASP A 22 -25.51 32.42 24.99
N SER A 23 -25.55 33.66 24.49
CA SER A 23 -25.08 33.99 23.18
C SER A 23 -23.73 33.31 23.16
N GLU A 24 -23.72 32.09 22.61
CA GLU A 24 -22.54 31.42 22.12
C GLU A 24 -21.87 32.49 21.30
N ASN A 25 -20.94 33.20 21.95
CA ASN A 25 -19.94 33.99 21.28
C ASN A 25 -19.39 32.98 20.30
N LEU A 26 -19.70 33.20 19.02
CA LEU A 26 -19.05 32.60 17.89
C LEU A 26 -17.58 32.52 18.31
N ILE A 27 -17.15 31.34 18.74
CA ILE A 27 -15.73 31.03 18.77
C ILE A 27 -15.46 30.95 17.28
N THR A 28 -15.15 32.11 16.70
CA THR A 28 -14.46 32.23 15.43
C THR A 28 -13.36 31.21 15.51
N SER A 29 -13.57 30.07 14.84
CA SER A 29 -12.65 28.96 14.81
C SER A 29 -11.36 29.54 14.28
N LYS A 30 -10.37 29.77 15.16
CA LYS A 30 -9.03 30.11 14.70
C LYS A 30 -8.63 28.99 13.75
N GLU A 31 -8.58 29.32 12.46
CA GLU A 31 -8.16 28.39 11.41
C GLU A 31 -6.79 27.83 11.80
N ILE A 32 -6.63 26.51 11.68
CA ILE A 32 -5.34 25.88 11.87
C ILE A 32 -4.46 26.32 10.71
N ILE A 33 -3.48 27.16 10.99
CA ILE A 33 -2.45 27.47 10.01
C ILE A 33 -1.46 26.30 10.02
N VAL A 34 -1.55 25.46 9.00
CA VAL A 34 -0.57 24.40 8.75
C VAL A 34 0.64 25.01 8.04
N ASN A 35 1.85 24.68 8.49
CA ASN A 35 3.08 25.12 7.85
C ASN A 35 3.11 24.59 6.40
N LYS A 36 3.10 25.52 5.44
CA LYS A 36 3.14 25.24 3.98
C LYS A 36 4.41 24.52 3.53
N GLU A 37 5.46 24.53 4.34
CA GLU A 37 6.66 23.76 4.06
C GLU A 37 6.40 22.24 4.20
N TRP A 38 5.46 21.82 5.04
CA TRP A 38 5.28 20.42 5.43
C TRP A 38 3.89 19.86 5.11
N ASN A 39 3.06 20.63 4.41
CA ASN A 39 1.66 20.27 4.17
C ASN A 39 1.46 19.28 3.01
N GLY A 40 2.49 18.95 2.23
CA GLY A 40 2.36 18.02 1.09
C GLY A 40 1.71 18.65 -0.14
N ASP A 41 1.31 17.82 -1.11
CA ASP A 41 0.77 18.32 -2.39
C ASP A 41 -0.77 18.36 -2.45
N SER A 42 -1.32 19.56 -2.60
CA SER A 42 -2.77 19.78 -2.65
C SER A 42 -3.51 18.95 -3.70
N ILE A 43 -2.85 18.56 -4.79
CA ILE A 43 -3.47 17.79 -5.88
C ILE A 43 -3.97 16.42 -5.40
N ILE A 44 -3.39 15.88 -4.31
CA ILE A 44 -3.77 14.61 -3.69
C ILE A 44 -5.20 14.64 -3.12
N SER A 45 -5.70 15.83 -2.76
CA SER A 45 -7.09 15.97 -2.29
C SER A 45 -8.14 15.81 -3.41
N ASN A 46 -7.73 15.90 -4.67
CA ASN A 46 -8.64 15.90 -5.81
C ASN A 46 -8.86 14.48 -6.35
N LEU A 47 -9.97 13.85 -5.96
CA LEU A 47 -10.30 12.50 -6.40
C LEU A 47 -10.42 12.35 -7.94
N ASN A 48 -10.81 13.39 -8.67
CA ASN A 48 -10.85 13.34 -10.13
C ASN A 48 -9.44 13.22 -10.71
N PHE A 49 -8.47 13.95 -10.16
CA PHE A 49 -7.06 13.78 -10.50
C PHE A 49 -6.59 12.36 -10.18
N ILE A 50 -6.89 11.84 -8.99
CA ILE A 50 -6.49 10.48 -8.58
C ILE A 50 -7.00 9.42 -9.58
N ASN A 51 -8.25 9.56 -10.04
CA ASN A 51 -8.84 8.63 -11.01
C ASN A 51 -8.11 8.63 -12.37
N THR A 52 -7.34 9.67 -12.71
CA THR A 52 -6.57 9.73 -13.96
C THR A 52 -5.21 9.04 -13.88
N ILE A 53 -4.71 8.71 -12.69
CA ILE A 53 -3.38 8.13 -12.52
C ILE A 53 -3.29 6.76 -13.18
N ASN A 54 -4.18 5.83 -12.87
CA ASN A 54 -4.14 4.46 -13.40
C ASN A 54 -4.17 4.40 -14.92
N SER A 55 -4.92 5.30 -15.57
CA SER A 55 -5.04 5.31 -17.03
C SER A 55 -3.91 6.07 -17.73
N SER A 56 -3.20 6.98 -17.04
CA SER A 56 -2.14 7.79 -17.63
C SER A 56 -0.73 7.29 -17.34
N CYS A 57 -0.55 6.53 -16.25
CA CYS A 57 0.76 6.07 -15.77
C CYS A 57 1.08 4.61 -16.14
N LYS A 58 0.13 3.87 -16.71
CA LYS A 58 0.37 2.54 -17.27
C LYS A 58 1.19 2.63 -18.56
N LEU A 59 2.16 1.74 -18.68
CA LEU A 59 2.99 1.59 -19.86
C LEU A 59 2.35 0.58 -20.82
N ASN A 60 2.44 0.86 -22.13
CA ASN A 60 1.90 -0.03 -23.17
C ASN A 60 2.96 -1.02 -23.72
N GLY A 61 4.09 -1.19 -23.03
CA GLY A 61 5.21 -2.01 -23.50
C GLY A 61 6.23 -2.28 -22.40
N THR A 62 7.26 -3.08 -22.71
CA THR A 62 8.28 -3.50 -21.75
C THR A 62 9.10 -2.32 -21.23
N TYR A 63 9.50 -2.37 -19.97
CA TYR A 63 10.32 -1.32 -19.35
C TYR A 63 11.72 -1.23 -19.99
N PHE A 64 12.32 -2.37 -20.36
CA PHE A 64 13.73 -2.48 -20.73
C PHE A 64 14.09 -1.98 -22.15
N GLU A 65 13.15 -1.91 -23.08
CA GLU A 65 13.45 -1.54 -24.48
C GLU A 65 13.24 -0.03 -24.78
N ARG A 66 13.10 0.78 -23.73
CA ARG A 66 12.69 2.18 -23.88
C ARG A 66 13.91 3.10 -24.01
N SER A 67 13.94 3.87 -25.10
CA SER A 67 14.91 4.97 -25.23
C SER A 67 14.67 6.04 -24.14
N GLU A 68 15.72 6.77 -23.75
CA GLU A 68 15.61 7.89 -22.78
C GLU A 68 14.52 8.91 -23.18
N LYS A 69 14.39 9.21 -24.48
CA LYS A 69 13.35 10.11 -25.01
C LYS A 69 11.94 9.56 -24.77
N GLN A 70 11.76 8.25 -24.82
CA GLN A 70 10.48 7.60 -24.54
C GLN A 70 10.16 7.62 -23.05
N VAL A 71 11.17 7.41 -22.19
CA VAL A 71 11.05 7.52 -20.74
C VAL A 71 10.55 8.90 -20.34
N VAL A 72 11.20 9.97 -20.82
CA VAL A 72 10.79 11.36 -20.54
C VAL A 72 9.37 11.63 -21.01
N LYS A 73 8.99 11.15 -22.21
CA LYS A 73 7.64 11.33 -22.76
C LYS A 73 6.57 10.68 -21.90
N ASP A 74 6.78 9.44 -21.46
CA ASP A 74 5.74 8.74 -20.69
C ASP A 74 5.70 9.23 -19.24
N TYR A 75 6.83 9.64 -18.66
CA TYR A 75 6.84 10.33 -17.37
C TYR A 75 6.01 11.62 -17.42
N ALA A 76 6.17 12.42 -18.47
CA ALA A 76 5.38 13.65 -18.66
C ALA A 76 3.88 13.39 -18.90
N LYS A 77 3.50 12.21 -19.42
CA LYS A 77 2.09 11.81 -19.59
C LYS A 77 1.47 11.31 -18.29
N CYS A 78 2.25 10.62 -17.47
CA CYS A 78 1.79 10.07 -16.21
C CYS A 78 1.32 11.20 -15.27
N ALA A 79 0.06 11.12 -14.83
CA ALA A 79 -0.52 12.15 -13.98
C ALA A 79 0.22 12.31 -12.64
N LEU A 80 0.92 11.28 -12.14
CA LEU A 80 1.73 11.40 -10.92
C LEU A 80 2.84 12.44 -11.03
N SER A 81 3.37 12.72 -12.23
CA SER A 81 4.38 13.77 -12.42
C SER A 81 3.90 15.19 -12.04
N LYS A 82 2.58 15.38 -11.86
CA LYS A 82 1.99 16.64 -11.38
C LYS A 82 2.06 16.80 -9.86
N ILE A 83 2.45 15.77 -9.12
CA ILE A 83 2.79 15.89 -7.70
C ILE A 83 4.18 16.51 -7.62
N MET A 84 4.25 17.75 -7.14
CA MET A 84 5.46 18.58 -7.13
C MET A 84 6.09 18.71 -5.74
N PHE A 85 5.37 18.34 -4.68
CA PHE A 85 5.95 18.37 -3.33
C PHE A 85 7.14 17.39 -3.24
N ASP A 86 8.30 17.90 -2.83
CA ASP A 86 9.48 17.09 -2.59
C ASP A 86 9.33 16.32 -1.27
N TYR A 87 8.92 15.04 -1.37
CA TYR A 87 8.80 14.15 -0.22
C TYR A 87 10.16 13.64 0.29
N SER A 88 11.23 13.74 -0.50
CA SER A 88 12.57 13.29 -0.08
C SER A 88 13.12 14.13 1.08
N LYS A 89 12.71 15.40 1.19
CA LYS A 89 13.11 16.26 2.31
C LYS A 89 12.64 15.74 3.67
N LEU A 90 11.62 14.88 3.72
CA LEU A 90 11.18 14.24 4.95
C LEU A 90 12.28 13.36 5.56
N ASP A 91 13.21 12.88 4.74
CA ASP A 91 14.36 12.10 5.21
C ASP A 91 15.32 12.92 6.06
N SER A 92 15.29 14.25 5.93
CA SER A 92 16.13 15.18 6.67
C SER A 92 15.59 15.53 8.07
N ILE A 93 14.39 15.07 8.43
CA ILE A 93 13.77 15.33 9.73
C ILE A 93 14.53 14.57 10.83
N LYS A 94 15.27 15.31 11.67
CA LYS A 94 16.05 14.74 12.79
C LYS A 94 15.28 14.70 14.11
N SER A 95 14.30 15.58 14.29
CA SER A 95 13.50 15.73 15.50
C SER A 95 12.06 16.08 15.16
N ASP A 96 11.19 16.17 16.17
CA ASP A 96 9.79 16.55 15.96
C ASP A 96 9.68 17.93 15.30
N VAL A 97 8.96 18.01 14.19
CA VAL A 97 8.66 19.27 13.49
C VAL A 97 7.22 19.66 13.78
N LEU A 98 7.01 20.82 14.41
CA LEU A 98 5.68 21.39 14.62
C LEU A 98 5.12 21.89 13.28
N ILE A 99 3.99 21.33 12.84
CA ILE A 99 3.37 21.70 11.56
C ILE A 99 2.04 22.43 11.73
N GLY A 100 1.41 22.39 12.90
CA GLY A 100 0.17 23.13 13.17
C GLY A 100 -0.24 23.08 14.64
N LYS A 101 -1.05 24.04 15.09
CA LYS A 101 -1.57 24.09 16.46
C LYS A 101 -2.97 24.67 16.50
N GLN A 102 -3.87 24.04 17.24
CA GLN A 102 -5.19 24.59 17.53
C GLN A 102 -5.68 24.11 18.91
N ALA A 103 -6.20 25.06 19.70
CA ALA A 103 -6.61 24.82 21.07
C ALA A 103 -5.50 24.16 21.91
N SER A 104 -5.81 23.04 22.57
CA SER A 104 -4.89 22.28 23.43
C SER A 104 -4.03 21.26 22.69
N PHE A 105 -4.17 21.14 21.37
CA PHE A 105 -3.44 20.16 20.57
C PHE A 105 -2.55 20.82 19.52
N ALA A 106 -1.40 20.18 19.30
CA ALA A 106 -0.44 20.52 18.29
C ALA A 106 -0.13 19.28 17.44
N ILE A 107 0.13 19.51 16.16
CA ILE A 107 0.45 18.49 15.18
C ILE A 107 1.96 18.54 14.93
N PHE A 108 2.59 17.39 15.07
CA PHE A 108 4.00 17.21 14.78
C PHE A 108 4.18 16.15 13.71
N ILE A 109 5.22 16.26 12.90
CA ILE A 109 5.70 15.17 12.07
C ILE A 109 7.08 14.74 12.54
N LYS A 110 7.36 13.45 12.40
CA LYS A 110 8.63 12.86 12.77
C LYS A 110 8.98 11.74 11.81
N LYS A 111 10.25 11.64 11.44
CA LYS A 111 10.79 10.44 10.79
C LYS A 111 10.69 9.26 11.76
N THR A 112 10.19 8.14 11.27
CA THR A 112 9.94 6.92 12.02
C THR A 112 10.46 5.72 11.26
N ILE A 113 10.60 4.60 11.96
CA ILE A 113 10.97 3.33 11.34
C ILE A 113 9.69 2.52 11.17
N PRO A 114 9.42 1.95 9.99
CA PRO A 114 8.28 1.07 9.77
C PRO A 114 8.38 -0.17 10.67
N LEU A 115 7.30 -0.46 11.38
CA LEU A 115 7.20 -1.62 12.27
C LEU A 115 7.21 -2.94 11.48
N ASN A 116 6.62 -2.92 10.28
CA ASN A 116 6.59 -4.06 9.37
C ASN A 116 7.19 -3.61 8.03
N LYS A 117 8.49 -3.86 7.85
CA LYS A 117 9.20 -3.57 6.61
C LYS A 117 9.15 -4.74 5.61
N GLY A 118 8.62 -5.90 6.01
CA GLY A 118 8.68 -7.12 5.21
C GLY A 118 10.10 -7.40 4.72
N GLU A 119 10.20 -7.69 3.42
CA GLU A 119 11.46 -7.91 2.68
C GLU A 119 11.94 -6.64 1.95
N ALA A 120 11.43 -5.45 2.30
CA ALA A 120 11.87 -4.21 1.64
C ALA A 120 13.35 -3.91 1.94
N ASP A 121 14.12 -3.68 0.88
CA ASP A 121 15.54 -3.34 0.94
C ASP A 121 15.76 -1.93 1.46
N LEU A 122 14.95 -0.99 0.97
CA LEU A 122 15.00 0.41 1.35
C LEU A 122 13.63 0.85 1.83
N TYR A 123 13.64 1.66 2.88
CA TYR A 123 12.42 2.19 3.45
C TYR A 123 12.61 3.60 4.02
N SER A 124 11.55 4.40 3.91
CA SER A 124 11.38 5.65 4.65
C SER A 124 9.96 5.74 5.18
N GLN A 125 9.77 6.31 6.37
CA GLN A 125 8.46 6.50 6.97
C GLN A 125 8.41 7.79 7.78
N THR A 126 7.35 8.58 7.58
CA THR A 126 7.04 9.75 8.41
C THR A 126 5.67 9.59 9.05
N THR A 127 5.63 9.79 10.37
CA THR A 127 4.42 9.70 11.17
C THR A 127 4.03 11.08 11.67
N LEU A 128 2.75 11.40 11.51
CA LEU A 128 2.09 12.54 12.12
C LEU A 128 1.63 12.17 13.52
N TYR A 129 1.87 13.06 14.48
CA TYR A 129 1.47 12.93 15.87
C TYR A 129 0.60 14.10 16.27
N VAL A 130 -0.56 13.81 16.87
CA VAL A 130 -1.39 14.82 17.54
C VAL A 130 -1.06 14.77 19.02
N LYS A 131 -0.45 15.84 19.55
CA LYS A 131 0.02 15.91 20.93
C LYS A 131 -0.72 17.01 21.69
N ASN A 132 -0.99 16.77 22.96
CA ASN A 132 -1.28 17.84 23.91
C ASN A 132 -0.03 18.14 24.74
N GLU A 133 -0.12 19.01 25.75
CA GLU A 133 1.01 19.39 26.60
C GLU A 133 1.67 18.23 27.35
N LYS A 134 0.98 17.10 27.52
CA LYS A 134 1.40 15.99 28.40
C LYS A 134 1.67 14.68 27.67
N SER A 135 1.01 14.43 26.54
CA SER A 135 1.09 13.15 25.84
C SER A 135 0.71 13.21 24.37
N VAL A 136 1.07 12.15 23.65
CA VAL A 136 0.53 11.85 22.31
C VAL A 136 -0.92 11.36 22.47
N SER A 137 -1.86 12.03 21.80
CA SER A 137 -3.27 11.60 21.77
C SER A 137 -3.53 10.58 20.67
N ASP A 138 -2.90 10.77 19.50
CA ASP A 138 -3.07 9.93 18.34
C ASP A 138 -1.91 10.08 17.35
N SER A 139 -1.81 9.16 16.39
CA SER A 139 -0.79 9.21 15.34
C SER A 139 -1.24 8.54 14.05
N LEU A 140 -0.70 9.00 12.92
CA LEU A 140 -1.00 8.47 11.59
C LEU A 140 0.25 8.43 10.73
N ILE A 141 0.51 7.31 10.05
CA ILE A 141 1.58 7.24 9.04
C ILE A 141 1.12 7.99 7.80
N ILE A 142 1.73 9.15 7.56
CA ILE A 142 1.36 10.05 6.46
C ILE A 142 2.25 9.85 5.23
N HIS A 143 3.48 9.38 5.40
CA HIS A 143 4.36 9.06 4.29
C HIS A 143 5.07 7.75 4.55
N GLN A 144 5.19 6.94 3.51
CA GLN A 144 5.95 5.71 3.51
C GLN A 144 6.47 5.46 2.10
N SER A 145 7.71 5.00 2.00
CA SER A 145 8.27 4.46 0.76
C SER A 145 8.91 3.12 1.13
N LEU A 146 8.52 2.07 0.43
CA LEU A 146 9.07 0.72 0.56
C LEU A 146 9.54 0.27 -0.82
N ASN A 147 10.81 -0.05 -0.94
CA ASN A 147 11.41 -0.55 -2.18
C ASN A 147 11.72 -2.04 -2.03
N PHE A 148 11.12 -2.85 -2.90
CA PHE A 148 11.34 -4.29 -3.00
C PHE A 148 12.12 -4.55 -4.29
N SER A 149 13.45 -4.58 -4.19
CA SER A 149 14.31 -4.69 -5.37
C SER A 149 14.13 -6.01 -6.10
N GLU A 150 13.89 -7.11 -5.37
CA GLU A 150 13.63 -8.43 -5.95
C GLU A 150 12.34 -8.49 -6.75
N ALA A 151 11.30 -7.78 -6.30
CA ALA A 151 10.01 -7.71 -6.98
C ALA A 151 9.92 -6.54 -7.97
N LEU A 152 11.00 -5.78 -8.15
CA LEU A 152 11.05 -4.56 -8.95
C LEU A 152 9.87 -3.61 -8.67
N THR A 153 9.44 -3.56 -7.40
CA THR A 153 8.21 -2.88 -6.99
C THR A 153 8.50 -1.87 -5.89
N VAL A 154 7.92 -0.68 -6.03
CA VAL A 154 7.97 0.38 -5.02
C VAL A 154 6.55 0.70 -4.55
N LEU A 155 6.33 0.66 -3.24
CA LEU A 155 5.10 1.12 -2.61
C LEU A 155 5.34 2.50 -1.98
N THR A 156 4.62 3.51 -2.46
CA THR A 156 4.74 4.88 -1.95
C THR A 156 3.40 5.40 -1.47
N ARG A 157 3.40 5.96 -0.25
CA ARG A 157 2.29 6.71 0.32
C ARG A 157 2.61 8.19 0.30
N TYR A 158 1.83 8.97 -0.43
CA TYR A 158 1.86 10.43 -0.43
C TYR A 158 0.81 11.00 0.51
N TYR A 159 1.02 12.26 0.95
CA TYR A 159 0.02 12.97 1.75
C TYR A 159 -0.19 14.41 1.36
N TYR A 160 -1.34 14.94 1.75
CA TYR A 160 -1.61 16.36 1.85
C TYR A 160 -2.37 16.66 3.14
N ILE A 161 -2.00 17.72 3.84
CA ILE A 161 -2.64 18.18 5.08
C ILE A 161 -3.17 19.58 4.84
N ASP A 162 -4.47 19.76 5.02
CA ASP A 162 -5.13 21.04 4.91
C ASP A 162 -5.99 21.27 6.15
N HIS A 163 -5.57 22.21 7.00
CA HIS A 163 -6.22 22.50 8.28
C HIS A 163 -6.38 21.25 9.18
N ASP A 164 -7.61 20.74 9.28
CA ASP A 164 -7.98 19.55 10.04
C ASP A 164 -8.12 18.30 9.18
N LYS A 165 -7.90 18.38 7.86
CA LYS A 165 -8.01 17.28 6.93
C LYS A 165 -6.65 16.72 6.55
N ILE A 166 -6.59 15.41 6.39
CA ILE A 166 -5.41 14.68 5.90
C ILE A 166 -5.85 13.80 4.75
N TYR A 167 -5.21 13.92 3.61
CA TYR A 167 -5.43 13.11 2.43
C TYR A 167 -4.21 12.21 2.24
N LEU A 168 -4.44 10.90 2.08
CA LEU A 168 -3.39 9.92 1.81
C LEU A 168 -3.63 9.26 0.46
N LEU A 169 -2.55 8.98 -0.27
CA LEU A 169 -2.58 8.31 -1.57
C LEU A 169 -1.50 7.23 -1.61
N ASP A 170 -1.93 5.98 -1.75
CA ASP A 170 -1.05 4.82 -1.88
C ASP A 170 -0.90 4.45 -3.37
N ILE A 171 0.34 4.45 -3.84
CA ILE A 171 0.77 4.10 -5.18
C ILE A 171 1.67 2.85 -5.11
N ALA A 172 1.49 1.93 -6.05
CA ALA A 172 2.46 0.91 -6.38
C ALA A 172 3.06 1.21 -7.75
N GLU A 173 4.37 1.12 -7.86
CA GLU A 173 5.10 1.28 -9.11
C GLU A 173 5.87 -0.01 -9.40
N ASP A 174 5.69 -0.54 -10.60
CA ASP A 174 6.36 -1.74 -11.10
C ASP A 174 6.80 -1.51 -12.56
N GLU A 175 7.25 -2.57 -13.24
CA GLU A 175 7.70 -2.51 -14.63
C GLU A 175 6.58 -2.10 -15.61
N SER A 176 5.31 -2.26 -15.24
CA SER A 176 4.14 -1.86 -16.02
C SER A 176 3.73 -0.40 -15.78
N GLY A 177 4.42 0.30 -14.88
CA GLY A 177 4.19 1.69 -14.52
C GLY A 177 3.56 1.84 -13.15
N SER A 178 2.81 2.94 -12.95
CA SER A 178 2.28 3.29 -11.63
C SER A 178 0.77 3.05 -11.54
N SER A 179 0.35 2.46 -10.42
CA SER A 179 -1.06 2.19 -10.10
C SER A 179 -1.43 2.72 -8.71
N VAL A 180 -2.59 3.36 -8.61
CA VAL A 180 -3.22 3.72 -7.35
C VAL A 180 -3.78 2.46 -6.72
N LYS A 181 -3.45 2.23 -5.45
CA LYS A 181 -4.03 1.14 -4.64
C LYS A 181 -5.12 1.66 -3.72
N LYS A 182 -4.90 2.83 -3.11
CA LYS A 182 -5.80 3.36 -2.08
C LYS A 182 -5.73 4.88 -2.00
N TRP A 183 -6.86 5.48 -1.70
CA TRP A 183 -6.96 6.89 -1.32
C TRP A 183 -7.80 7.01 -0.06
N GLU A 184 -7.38 7.87 0.87
CA GLU A 184 -8.05 8.06 2.15
C GLU A 184 -8.14 9.54 2.52
N GLU A 185 -9.25 9.93 3.11
CA GLU A 185 -9.45 11.23 3.75
C GLU A 185 -9.70 11.00 5.24
N TYR A 186 -8.89 11.63 6.06
CA TYR A 186 -9.01 11.67 7.51
C TYR A 186 -9.30 13.08 7.98
N ARG A 187 -9.86 13.17 9.19
CA ARG A 187 -10.08 14.43 9.91
C ARG A 187 -9.59 14.36 11.34
N ILE A 188 -8.89 15.40 11.77
CA ILE A 188 -8.41 15.59 13.13
C ILE A 188 -9.49 16.31 13.93
N ASN A 189 -9.93 15.70 15.03
CA ASN A 189 -10.79 16.38 15.99
C ASN A 189 -9.93 17.06 17.06
N PHE A 190 -9.70 18.37 16.94
CA PHE A 190 -8.89 19.15 17.90
C PHE A 190 -9.54 19.35 19.29
N LYS A 191 -10.76 18.87 19.52
CA LYS A 191 -11.32 18.81 20.88
C LYS A 191 -10.87 17.55 21.61
N THR A 192 -10.66 16.44 20.88
CA THR A 192 -10.30 15.14 21.46
C THR A 192 -8.86 14.72 21.13
N GLY A 193 -8.22 15.36 20.16
CA GLY A 193 -6.93 14.99 19.58
C GLY A 193 -6.95 13.70 18.77
N LYS A 194 -8.13 13.17 18.40
CA LYS A 194 -8.27 11.92 17.65
C LYS A 194 -8.36 12.13 16.15
N ILE A 195 -7.74 11.23 15.39
CA ILE A 195 -7.78 11.20 13.93
C ILE A 195 -8.85 10.19 13.52
N LYS A 196 -9.77 10.58 12.62
CA LYS A 196 -10.85 9.71 12.16
C LYS A 196 -10.84 9.61 10.64
N LEU A 197 -10.94 8.39 10.12
CA LEU A 197 -11.19 8.15 8.71
C LEU A 197 -12.59 8.67 8.35
N ILE A 198 -12.67 9.51 7.31
CA ILE A 198 -13.90 10.09 6.80
C ILE A 198 -14.34 9.40 5.52
N LYS A 199 -13.39 9.14 4.63
CA LYS A 199 -13.66 8.53 3.33
C LYS A 199 -12.48 7.66 2.91
N GLU A 200 -12.77 6.52 2.29
CA GLU A 200 -11.77 5.71 1.61
C GLU A 200 -12.24 5.37 0.20
N LYS A 201 -11.28 5.18 -0.70
CA LYS A 201 -11.50 4.56 -1.99
C LYS A 201 -10.36 3.59 -2.25
N LYS A 202 -10.70 2.31 -2.39
CA LYS A 202 -9.78 1.28 -2.87
C LYS A 202 -9.87 1.21 -4.38
N PHE A 203 -8.73 1.18 -5.02
CA PHE A 203 -8.61 1.03 -6.45
C PHE A 203 -8.18 -0.41 -6.66
N VAL A 204 -9.16 -1.25 -7.01
CA VAL A 204 -8.89 -2.62 -7.43
C VAL A 204 -8.20 -2.50 -8.79
N ASP A 205 -7.11 -3.24 -9.00
CA ASP A 205 -6.57 -3.41 -10.34
C ASP A 205 -7.73 -3.90 -11.22
N GLU A 206 -8.06 -3.18 -12.30
CA GLU A 206 -9.19 -3.51 -13.16
C GLU A 206 -9.03 -4.93 -13.72
N VAL A 207 -9.62 -5.86 -12.98
CA VAL A 207 -10.03 -7.18 -13.40
C VAL A 207 -11.46 -7.29 -12.87
N ASN A 208 -12.41 -7.40 -13.81
CA ASN A 208 -13.85 -7.31 -13.60
C ASN A 208 -14.35 -7.95 -12.29
N PRO A 209 -15.20 -7.25 -11.50
CA PRO A 209 -15.81 -7.77 -10.29
C PRO A 209 -17.04 -8.60 -10.67
N SER A 210 -16.81 -9.78 -11.21
CA SER A 210 -17.79 -10.86 -11.16
C SER A 210 -17.04 -12.13 -10.85
N THR A 211 -17.34 -12.70 -9.68
CA THR A 211 -16.71 -13.85 -9.03
C THR A 211 -15.30 -13.58 -8.48
N ILE A 212 -15.20 -13.44 -7.15
CA ILE A 212 -14.56 -14.41 -6.25
C ILE A 212 -14.87 -13.92 -4.83
N SER A 213 -16.04 -14.32 -4.34
CA SER A 213 -16.20 -14.64 -2.93
C SER A 213 -16.14 -16.15 -2.86
N GLN A 214 -14.93 -16.71 -2.83
CA GLN A 214 -14.72 -18.09 -2.38
C GLN A 214 -13.26 -18.21 -1.97
N SER A 215 -13.08 -18.43 -0.67
CA SER A 215 -11.89 -19.05 -0.11
C SER A 215 -11.70 -20.38 -0.81
N ASP A 216 -10.83 -20.43 -1.81
CA ASP A 216 -10.40 -21.70 -2.37
C ASP A 216 -8.99 -21.50 -2.90
N ASP A 217 -8.01 -22.19 -2.32
CA ASP A 217 -6.63 -22.31 -2.83
C ASP A 217 -6.56 -22.96 -4.23
N ASN A 218 -7.72 -23.19 -4.85
CA ASN A 218 -7.93 -23.77 -6.17
C ASN A 218 -7.43 -22.88 -7.32
N TYR A 219 -7.12 -21.60 -7.08
CA TYR A 219 -6.52 -20.76 -8.14
C TYR A 219 -5.06 -21.12 -8.45
N TRP A 220 -4.34 -21.78 -7.54
CA TRP A 220 -2.99 -22.33 -7.83
C TRP A 220 -3.04 -23.65 -8.61
N LYS A 221 -4.21 -24.28 -8.71
CA LYS A 221 -4.35 -25.55 -9.40
C LYS A 221 -4.10 -25.36 -10.90
N GLY A 222 -3.23 -26.20 -11.47
CA GLY A 222 -2.91 -26.16 -12.90
C GLY A 222 -1.58 -26.81 -13.25
N VAL A 223 -1.28 -26.81 -14.55
CA VAL A 223 0.01 -27.24 -15.10
C VAL A 223 0.75 -26.01 -15.58
N TYR A 224 1.96 -25.83 -15.09
CA TYR A 224 2.85 -24.71 -15.35
C TYR A 224 4.08 -25.21 -16.09
N TYR A 225 4.47 -24.46 -17.12
CA TYR A 225 5.64 -24.74 -17.92
C TYR A 225 6.59 -23.55 -17.83
N PHE A 226 7.86 -23.84 -17.54
CA PHE A 226 8.96 -22.89 -17.60
C PHE A 226 10.14 -23.51 -18.33
N GLU A 227 10.81 -22.71 -19.13
CA GLU A 227 12.00 -23.10 -19.87
C GLU A 227 13.01 -21.98 -19.78
N ALA A 228 14.24 -22.33 -19.44
CA ALA A 228 15.37 -21.42 -19.46
C ALA A 228 16.53 -22.09 -20.20
N THR A 229 17.26 -21.28 -20.96
CA THR A 229 18.47 -21.72 -21.66
C THR A 229 19.64 -20.96 -21.05
N ASN A 230 20.75 -21.62 -20.70
CA ASN A 230 21.91 -20.97 -20.10
C ASN A 230 22.85 -20.35 -21.17
N ARG A 231 23.98 -19.76 -20.76
CA ARG A 231 24.97 -19.14 -21.69
C ARG A 231 25.66 -20.11 -22.64
N ASP A 232 25.66 -21.40 -22.32
CA ASP A 232 26.26 -22.47 -23.12
C ASP A 232 25.20 -23.18 -23.99
N ASP A 233 24.03 -22.54 -24.20
CA ASP A 233 22.86 -23.06 -24.90
C ASP A 233 22.23 -24.32 -24.28
N ALA A 234 22.61 -24.68 -23.04
CA ALA A 234 22.03 -25.81 -22.34
C ALA A 234 20.64 -25.47 -21.81
N LYS A 235 19.66 -26.36 -22.00
CA LYS A 235 18.25 -26.09 -21.72
C LYS A 235 17.77 -26.81 -20.47
N THR A 236 17.21 -26.05 -19.55
CA THR A 236 16.52 -26.57 -18.37
C THR A 236 15.02 -26.28 -18.47
N ILE A 237 14.20 -27.32 -18.37
CA ILE A 237 12.74 -27.25 -18.44
C ILE A 237 12.15 -27.69 -17.11
N PHE A 238 11.17 -26.93 -16.62
CA PHE A 238 10.36 -27.27 -15.45
C PHE A 238 8.90 -27.46 -15.87
N ASP A 239 8.39 -28.67 -15.67
CA ASP A 239 6.96 -29.00 -15.74
C ASP A 239 6.42 -29.15 -14.32
N ILE A 240 5.63 -28.18 -13.86
CA ILE A 240 5.08 -28.14 -12.50
C ILE A 240 3.58 -28.38 -12.58
N THR A 241 3.09 -29.45 -11.95
CA THR A 241 1.65 -29.71 -11.82
C THR A 241 1.23 -29.53 -10.37
N ILE A 242 0.34 -28.57 -10.14
CA ILE A 242 -0.22 -28.29 -8.82
C ILE A 242 -1.64 -28.85 -8.81
N ASN A 243 -1.86 -29.95 -8.08
CA ASN A 243 -3.20 -30.47 -7.81
C ASN A 243 -3.82 -29.76 -6.60
N SER A 244 -3.00 -29.50 -5.59
CA SER A 244 -3.28 -28.69 -4.39
C SER A 244 -1.96 -28.18 -3.80
N LEU A 245 -1.99 -27.30 -2.78
CA LEU A 245 -0.77 -26.87 -2.09
C LEU A 245 -0.07 -28.01 -1.33
N GLU A 246 -0.74 -29.12 -1.09
CA GLU A 246 -0.17 -30.30 -0.40
C GLU A 246 0.24 -31.41 -1.38
N ASP A 247 -0.04 -31.24 -2.68
CA ASP A 247 0.20 -32.23 -3.72
C ASP A 247 0.64 -31.57 -5.02
N ILE A 248 1.96 -31.46 -5.16
CA ILE A 248 2.65 -30.88 -6.31
C ILE A 248 3.63 -31.89 -6.91
N LEU A 249 3.61 -31.98 -8.23
CA LEU A 249 4.57 -32.70 -9.06
C LEU A 249 5.49 -31.68 -9.73
N VAL A 250 6.80 -31.88 -9.61
CA VAL A 250 7.81 -31.11 -10.34
C VAL A 250 8.62 -32.08 -11.18
N LYS A 251 8.67 -31.86 -12.49
CA LYS A 251 9.56 -32.58 -13.40
C LYS A 251 10.59 -31.59 -13.94
N ILE A 252 11.85 -31.99 -13.86
CA ILE A 252 12.98 -31.18 -14.35
C ILE A 252 13.65 -31.98 -15.46
N ASN A 253 13.90 -31.31 -16.57
CA ASN A 253 14.66 -31.86 -17.68
C ASN A 253 15.81 -30.90 -17.98
N ASP A 254 17.02 -31.32 -17.65
CA ASP A 254 18.25 -30.54 -17.82
C ASP A 254 19.18 -31.29 -18.78
N ASP A 255 19.06 -30.99 -20.09
CA ASP A 255 19.67 -31.62 -21.28
C ASP A 255 19.71 -33.17 -21.31
N ASP A 256 20.36 -33.83 -20.35
CA ASP A 256 20.54 -35.27 -20.21
C ASP A 256 19.95 -35.87 -18.92
N ALA A 257 19.62 -35.05 -17.92
CA ALA A 257 19.07 -35.49 -16.64
C ALA A 257 17.57 -35.22 -16.55
N LYS A 258 16.79 -36.27 -16.26
CA LYS A 258 15.34 -36.18 -16.02
C LYS A 258 15.03 -36.57 -14.59
N GLU A 259 14.59 -35.60 -13.83
CA GLU A 259 14.23 -35.77 -12.44
C GLU A 259 12.73 -35.54 -12.24
N THR A 260 12.14 -36.30 -11.32
CA THR A 260 10.71 -36.19 -11.02
C THR A 260 10.53 -36.26 -9.52
N TYR A 261 9.89 -35.23 -9.00
CA TYR A 261 9.58 -35.07 -7.60
C TYR A 261 8.05 -35.07 -7.43
N LEU A 262 7.57 -35.85 -6.47
CA LEU A 262 6.14 -36.13 -6.24
C LEU A 262 5.74 -35.76 -4.81
N ASN A 263 4.46 -35.44 -4.61
CA ASN A 263 3.88 -35.13 -3.30
C ASN A 263 4.59 -33.97 -2.58
N ILE A 264 5.07 -32.98 -3.34
CA ILE A 264 5.71 -31.80 -2.78
C ILE A 264 4.66 -30.88 -2.19
N LYS A 265 5.01 -30.26 -1.05
CA LYS A 265 4.17 -29.26 -0.39
C LYS A 265 4.66 -27.85 -0.72
N ALA A 266 3.72 -26.96 -1.00
CA ALA A 266 3.95 -25.54 -1.13
C ALA A 266 3.64 -24.80 0.17
N GLU A 267 4.51 -23.86 0.51
CA GLU A 267 4.30 -22.89 1.57
C GLU A 267 3.72 -21.60 0.96
N LYS A 268 2.62 -21.10 1.52
CA LYS A 268 2.03 -19.84 1.11
C LYS A 268 2.78 -18.69 1.78
N ILE A 269 3.50 -17.90 0.99
CA ILE A 269 4.28 -16.75 1.48
C ILE A 269 3.34 -15.54 1.67
N ASN A 270 2.50 -15.29 0.67
CA ASN A 270 1.44 -14.28 0.72
C ASN A 270 0.26 -14.71 -0.20
N PRO A 271 -0.84 -13.94 -0.31
CA PRO A 271 -1.98 -14.31 -1.15
C PRO A 271 -1.63 -14.61 -2.61
N ASP A 272 -0.57 -14.00 -3.13
CA ASP A 272 -0.19 -14.05 -4.54
C ASP A 272 1.17 -14.73 -4.76
N LYS A 273 1.75 -15.38 -3.74
CA LYS A 273 3.05 -16.05 -3.85
C LYS A 273 3.11 -17.34 -3.05
N ILE A 274 3.54 -18.41 -3.70
CA ILE A 274 3.81 -19.72 -3.09
C ILE A 274 5.27 -20.11 -3.29
N LYS A 275 5.79 -20.89 -2.34
CA LYS A 275 7.14 -21.44 -2.33
C LYS A 275 7.06 -22.96 -2.37
N ILE A 276 7.68 -23.57 -3.35
CA ILE A 276 7.73 -25.02 -3.55
C ILE A 276 9.16 -25.46 -3.30
N LYS A 277 9.40 -26.20 -2.20
CA LYS A 277 10.70 -26.80 -1.92
C LYS A 277 10.71 -28.23 -2.44
N TYR A 278 11.19 -28.44 -3.67
CA TYR A 278 11.14 -29.73 -4.35
C TYR A 278 12.32 -30.63 -4.00
N ASP A 279 13.49 -30.05 -3.72
CA ASP A 279 14.67 -30.78 -3.25
C ASP A 279 15.21 -30.14 -1.95
N SER A 280 15.32 -30.94 -0.89
CA SER A 280 15.81 -30.46 0.40
C SER A 280 17.31 -30.60 0.60
N SER A 281 17.99 -31.36 -0.26
CA SER A 281 19.45 -31.49 -0.27
C SER A 281 20.12 -30.31 -0.98
N GLU A 282 19.41 -29.69 -1.92
CA GLU A 282 19.89 -28.61 -2.79
C GLU A 282 19.51 -27.21 -2.27
N ASN A 283 19.79 -26.87 -1.00
CA ASN A 283 19.61 -25.53 -0.39
C ASN A 283 18.63 -24.56 -1.10
N GLU A 284 19.14 -23.51 -1.76
CA GLU A 284 18.33 -22.53 -2.53
C GLU A 284 17.99 -23.03 -3.94
N MET A 285 18.78 -23.95 -4.51
CA MET A 285 18.60 -24.49 -5.86
C MET A 285 17.38 -25.42 -5.97
N GLY A 286 16.99 -26.07 -4.88
CA GLY A 286 15.84 -26.97 -4.75
C GLY A 286 14.53 -26.26 -4.41
N ILE A 287 14.45 -24.96 -4.63
CA ILE A 287 13.28 -24.12 -4.31
C ILE A 287 12.77 -23.46 -5.59
N ILE A 288 11.45 -23.39 -5.76
CA ILE A 288 10.78 -22.64 -6.82
C ILE A 288 9.76 -21.73 -6.16
N TYR A 289 9.76 -20.44 -6.49
CA TYR A 289 8.67 -19.56 -6.11
C TYR A 289 7.77 -19.33 -7.32
N ILE A 290 6.47 -19.45 -7.12
CA ILE A 290 5.48 -19.09 -8.11
C ILE A 290 4.71 -17.88 -7.59
N GLU A 291 4.77 -16.80 -8.35
CA GLU A 291 4.11 -15.54 -8.05
C GLU A 291 3.00 -15.29 -9.06
N LYS A 292 1.89 -14.74 -8.59
CA LYS A 292 0.70 -14.46 -9.37
C LYS A 292 0.57 -12.94 -9.50
N SER A 293 0.50 -12.44 -10.72
CA SER A 293 0.14 -11.06 -10.99
C SER A 293 -1.05 -11.02 -11.95
N GLY A 294 -2.22 -10.65 -11.43
CA GLY A 294 -3.48 -10.73 -12.16
C GLY A 294 -3.87 -12.18 -12.50
N TYR A 295 -3.90 -12.50 -13.80
CA TYR A 295 -4.17 -13.86 -14.32
C TYR A 295 -2.91 -14.62 -14.71
N ASN A 296 -1.76 -13.95 -14.66
CA ASN A 296 -0.49 -14.51 -15.08
C ASN A 296 0.25 -15.05 -13.86
N TYR A 297 1.10 -16.03 -14.11
CA TYR A 297 1.93 -16.68 -13.10
C TYR A 297 3.37 -16.57 -13.57
N PHE A 298 4.28 -16.37 -12.65
CA PHE A 298 5.68 -16.11 -12.91
C PHE A 298 6.51 -16.98 -11.98
N ILE A 299 7.66 -17.47 -12.44
CA ILE A 299 8.66 -17.98 -11.50
C ILE A 299 9.41 -16.77 -10.92
N SER A 300 9.57 -16.75 -9.60
CA SER A 300 10.35 -15.71 -8.89
C SER A 300 11.41 -16.33 -7.98
N GLY A 301 12.39 -15.53 -7.53
CA GLY A 301 13.38 -15.90 -6.53
C GLY A 301 14.78 -16.30 -7.04
N ASN A 302 15.74 -16.36 -6.12
CA ASN A 302 17.17 -16.63 -6.32
C ASN A 302 17.57 -17.83 -7.21
N PRO A 303 16.91 -19.00 -7.16
CA PRO A 303 17.36 -20.17 -7.95
C PRO A 303 17.36 -19.91 -9.47
N ILE A 304 16.52 -19.01 -9.98
CA ILE A 304 16.54 -18.61 -11.39
C ILE A 304 17.83 -17.83 -11.74
N TYR A 305 18.40 -17.11 -10.78
CA TYR A 305 19.63 -16.32 -10.97
C TYR A 305 20.85 -17.22 -11.26
N PHE A 306 20.85 -18.46 -10.77
CA PHE A 306 21.91 -19.44 -11.02
C PHE A 306 21.74 -20.18 -12.35
N ILE A 307 20.53 -20.21 -12.90
CA ILE A 307 20.27 -20.63 -14.28
C ILE A 307 20.63 -19.42 -15.16
N ASN A 308 21.92 -19.14 -15.33
CA ASN A 308 22.49 -18.00 -16.05
C ASN A 308 21.87 -17.83 -17.46
N PRO A 309 20.72 -17.13 -17.64
CA PRO A 309 19.86 -17.38 -18.77
C PRO A 309 20.34 -16.59 -19.98
N GLY A 310 20.57 -17.29 -21.09
CA GLY A 310 20.90 -16.73 -22.40
C GLY A 310 19.72 -16.06 -23.10
N THR A 311 18.47 -16.24 -22.64
CA THR A 311 17.28 -15.54 -23.16
C THR A 311 16.18 -15.38 -22.08
N ASN A 312 15.52 -14.22 -22.10
CA ASN A 312 14.71 -13.63 -21.03
C ASN A 312 13.20 -13.95 -21.11
N GLU A 313 12.75 -15.15 -20.75
CA GLU A 313 11.31 -15.40 -20.58
C GLU A 313 11.01 -15.97 -19.19
N GLY A 314 10.37 -15.14 -18.33
CA GLY A 314 10.01 -15.44 -16.94
C GLY A 314 8.54 -15.81 -16.71
N GLU A 315 7.72 -15.77 -17.75
CA GLU A 315 6.27 -16.03 -17.66
C GLU A 315 5.96 -17.53 -17.72
N LEU A 316 5.12 -18.01 -16.80
CA LEU A 316 4.67 -19.39 -16.80
C LEU A 316 3.48 -19.58 -17.75
N VAL A 317 3.60 -20.53 -18.67
CA VAL A 317 2.47 -20.92 -19.51
C VAL A 317 1.57 -21.88 -18.75
N LYS A 318 0.43 -21.38 -18.25
CA LYS A 318 -0.59 -22.23 -17.61
C LYS A 318 -1.38 -23.00 -18.67
N LYS A 319 -1.16 -24.31 -18.78
CA LYS A 319 -1.93 -25.20 -19.67
C LYS A 319 -3.21 -25.66 -18.97
N LYS A 320 -4.35 -25.68 -19.67
CA LYS A 320 -5.58 -26.33 -19.18
C LYS A 320 -5.33 -27.83 -19.04
N LEU A 321 -5.72 -28.40 -17.91
CA LEU A 321 -5.72 -29.86 -17.71
C LEU A 321 -6.60 -30.49 -18.81
N PRO A 322 -6.14 -31.57 -19.48
CA PRO A 322 -7.03 -32.37 -20.30
C PRO A 322 -8.12 -32.95 -19.39
N ASN A 323 -9.37 -32.85 -19.84
CA ASN A 323 -10.55 -33.41 -19.16
C ASN A 323 -10.47 -34.93 -19.03
#